data_AF-A0A930PBH9-F1
#
_entry.id   AF-A0A930PBH9-F1
#
_cell.length_a   1.000
_cell.length_b   1.000
_cell.length_c   1.000
_cell.angle_alpha   90.00
_cell.angle_beta   90.00
_cell.angle_gamma   90.00
#
_symmetry.space_group_name_H-M   'P 1'
#
loop_
_entity.id
_entity.type
_entity.pdbx_description
1 polymer ?
#
loop_
_entity_poly.entity_id
_entity_poly.type
_entity_poly.pdbx_seq_one_letter_code
_entity_poly.pdbx_strand_id
1 'polypeptide(L)' 'LDSLMTDHQLVVTLEDGCKDGGFGERIASYYGPTEMKVLVGGVKKDLYDRFDLQQLLSDNRLLDEQIVEDVMKRL' A
#
# COMPACT_ATOMS: atom_id res chain seq x y z
N LEU A 1 8.58 -9.47 11.52
CA LEU A 1 8.83 -8.05 11.14
C LEU A 1 9.00 -7.15 12.38
N ASP A 2 9.19 -7.73 13.56
CA ASP A 2 9.20 -6.98 14.83
C ASP A 2 10.37 -6.02 14.97
N SER A 3 11.51 -6.36 14.38
CA SER A 3 12.70 -5.50 14.38
C SER A 3 12.42 -4.12 13.78
N LEU A 4 11.54 -4.02 12.79
CA LEU A 4 11.17 -2.74 12.17
C LEU A 4 10.39 -1.83 13.12
N MET A 5 9.73 -2.39 14.14
CA MET A 5 8.99 -1.58 15.12
C MET A 5 9.91 -0.80 16.07
N THR A 6 11.21 -1.08 16.07
CA THR A 6 12.15 -0.45 17.00
C THR A 6 12.46 1.01 16.63
N ASP A 7 12.43 1.33 15.34
CA ASP A 7 12.89 2.60 14.78
C ASP A 7 12.06 3.09 13.59
N HIS A 8 11.03 2.35 13.15
CA HIS A 8 10.11 2.78 12.10
C HIS A 8 8.71 3.05 12.66
N GLN A 9 8.01 4.00 12.04
CA GLN A 9 6.64 4.38 12.42
C GLN A 9 5.61 4.09 11.32
N LEU A 10 6.09 3.80 10.11
CA LEU A 10 5.27 3.54 8.94
C LEU A 10 5.93 2.46 8.08
N VAL A 11 5.14 1.46 7.70
CA VAL A 11 5.48 0.50 6.65
C VAL A 11 4.63 0.79 5.43
N VAL A 12 5.27 0.90 4.26
CA VAL A 12 4.60 1.04 2.97
C VAL A 12 4.78 -0.25 2.20
N THR A 13 3.68 -0.83 1.74
CA THR A 13 3.68 -2.02 0.87
C THR A 13 3.21 -1.60 -0.51
N LEU A 14 3.88 -2.09 -1.56
CA LEU A 14 3.52 -1.89 -2.95
C LEU A 14 3.47 -3.27 -3.61
N GLU A 15 2.34 -3.60 -4.23
CA GLU A 15 2.19 -4.84 -4.99
C GLU A 15 1.56 -4.58 -6.36
N ASP A 16 2.07 -5.26 -7.39
CA ASP A 16 1.42 -5.36 -8.70
C ASP A 16 0.33 -6.43 -8.64
N GLY A 17 -0.67 -6.15 -7.80
CA GLY A 17 -1.66 -7.12 -7.38
C GLY A 17 -2.85 -6.47 -6.70
N CYS A 18 -3.85 -7.29 -6.41
CA CYS A 18 -5.07 -6.84 -5.75
C CYS A 18 -4.78 -6.49 -4.29
N LYS A 19 -5.09 -5.26 -3.87
CA LYS A 19 -4.98 -4.83 -2.48
C LYS A 19 -5.88 -5.65 -1.54
N ASP A 20 -7.09 -5.99 -2.00
CA ASP A 20 -8.09 -6.68 -1.21
C ASP A 20 -7.76 -8.18 -1.14
N GLY A 21 -7.37 -8.67 0.04
CA GLY A 21 -6.80 -9.99 0.27
C GLY A 21 -5.34 -10.15 -0.16
N GLY A 22 -4.68 -9.05 -0.52
CA GLY A 22 -3.32 -9.01 -1.06
C GLY A 22 -2.21 -9.18 -0.04
N PHE A 23 -0.97 -8.99 -0.49
CA PHE A 23 0.19 -8.96 0.38
C PHE A 23 0.10 -7.83 1.41
N GLY A 24 -0.30 -6.63 0.99
CA GLY A 24 -0.35 -5.47 1.88
C GLY A 24 -1.32 -5.64 3.05
N GLU A 25 -2.50 -6.24 2.81
CA GLU A 25 -3.45 -6.55 3.88
C GLU A 25 -2.92 -7.58 4.88
N ARG A 26 -2.11 -8.55 4.42
CA ARG A 26 -1.45 -9.50 5.34
C ARG A 26 -0.45 -8.79 6.24
N ILE A 27 0.30 -7.81 5.72
CA ILE A 27 1.22 -6.98 6.51
C ILE A 27 0.44 -6.07 7.47
N ALA A 28 -0.64 -5.45 7.01
CA ALA A 28 -1.53 -4.66 7.86
C ALA A 28 -2.12 -5.51 9.00
N SER A 29 -2.57 -6.73 8.71
CA SER A 29 -3.07 -7.67 9.72
C SER A 29 -2.00 -8.10 10.71
N TYR A 30 -0.75 -8.29 10.26
CA TYR A 30 0.37 -8.61 11.15
C TYR A 30 0.61 -7.51 12.18
N TYR A 31 0.57 -6.24 11.76
CA TYR A 31 0.79 -5.08 12.62
C TYR A 31 -0.47 -4.55 13.31
N GLY A 32 -1.65 -5.06 12.98
CA GLY A 32 -2.93 -4.64 13.55
C GLY A 32 -3.01 -4.54 15.08
N PRO A 33 -2.34 -5.39 15.88
CA PRO A 33 -2.33 -5.25 17.34
C PRO A 33 -1.26 -4.29 17.88
N THR A 34 -0.61 -3.49 17.03
CA THR A 34 0.50 -2.59 17.36
C THR A 34 0.23 -1.16 16.90
N GLU A 35 1.07 -0.20 17.32
CA GLU A 35 0.99 1.21 16.87
C GLU A 35 1.63 1.44 15.48
N MET A 36 2.23 0.42 14.86
CA MET A 36 2.85 0.55 13.54
C MET A 36 1.79 0.89 12.49
N LYS A 37 1.94 2.04 11.82
CA LYS A 37 1.08 2.42 10.69
C LYS A 37 1.47 1.60 9.47
N VAL A 38 0.48 1.17 8.69
CA VAL A 38 0.70 0.49 7.41
C VAL A 38 -0.06 1.21 6.31
N LEU A 39 0.65 1.57 5.23
CA LEU A 39 0.06 2.02 3.97
C LEU A 39 0.10 0.89 2.95
N VAL A 40 -1.07 0.51 2.45
CA VAL A 40 -1.23 -0.56 1.47
C VAL A 40 -1.45 0.04 0.09
N GLY A 41 -0.45 -0.12 -0.78
CA GLY A 41 -0.52 0.20 -2.20
C GLY A 41 -0.70 -1.07 -3.01
N GLY A 42 -1.79 -1.12 -3.75
CA GLY A 42 -2.11 -2.17 -4.70
C GLY A 42 -3.33 -1.77 -5.51
N VAL A 43 -3.62 -2.53 -6.54
CA VAL A 43 -4.78 -2.28 -7.41
C VAL A 43 -6.04 -2.73 -6.68
N LYS A 44 -7.13 -1.97 -6.77
CA LYS A 44 -8.43 -2.37 -6.24
C LYS A 44 -8.88 -3.70 -6.87
N LYS A 45 -9.62 -4.53 -6.14
CA LYS A 45 -10.21 -5.74 -6.72
C LYS A 45 -11.24 -5.38 -7.80
N ASP A 46 -10.91 -5.66 -9.05
CA ASP A 46 -11.81 -5.52 -10.19
C ASP A 46 -11.38 -6.42 -11.36
N LEU A 47 -12.20 -6.48 -12.42
CA LEU A 47 -11.87 -7.15 -13.69
C LEU A 47 -11.30 -6.12 -14.67
N TYR A 48 -9.98 -6.09 -14.77
CA TYR A 48 -9.27 -5.24 -15.72
C TYR A 48 -9.00 -6.01 -17.02
N ASP A 49 -9.74 -5.69 -18.08
CA ASP A 49 -9.41 -6.07 -19.46
C ASP A 49 -9.14 -4.79 -20.27
N ARG A 50 -8.11 -4.81 -21.12
CA ARG A 50 -7.66 -3.66 -21.93
C ARG A 50 -7.72 -2.32 -21.18
N PHE A 51 -6.80 -2.13 -20.24
CA PHE A 51 -6.71 -0.91 -19.44
C PHE A 51 -5.61 0.04 -19.94
N ASP A 52 -5.78 1.32 -19.66
CA ASP A 52 -4.68 2.29 -19.71
C ASP A 52 -3.89 2.19 -18.40
N LEU A 53 -2.61 1.82 -18.49
CA LEU A 53 -1.76 1.61 -17.32
C LEU A 53 -1.61 2.88 -16.48
N GLN A 54 -1.45 4.04 -17.13
CA GLN A 54 -1.25 5.30 -16.43
C GLN A 54 -2.51 5.69 -15.63
N GLN A 55 -3.68 5.52 -16.25
CA GLN A 55 -4.95 5.75 -15.58
C GLN A 55 -5.17 4.75 -14.44
N LEU A 56 -4.87 3.47 -14.65
CA LEU A 56 -5.01 2.44 -13.62
C LEU A 56 -4.13 2.75 -12.40
N LEU A 57 -2.87 3.13 -12.62
CA LEU A 57 -1.97 3.52 -11.53
C LEU A 57 -2.46 4.79 -10.83
N SER A 58 -2.85 5.82 -11.60
CA SER A 58 -3.39 7.07 -11.06
C SER A 58 -4.62 6.85 -10.17
N ASP A 59 -5.57 6.04 -10.64
CA ASP A 59 -6.82 5.74 -9.93
C ASP A 59 -6.57 4.99 -8.62
N ASN A 60 -5.52 4.17 -8.59
CA ASN A 60 -5.13 3.41 -7.40
C ASN A 60 -4.06 4.11 -6.56
N ARG A 61 -3.71 5.37 -6.89
CA ARG A 61 -2.67 6.17 -6.22
C ARG A 61 -1.29 5.50 -6.19
N LEU A 62 -0.95 4.81 -7.27
CA LEU A 62 0.30 4.07 -7.44
C LEU A 62 1.33 4.82 -8.30
N LEU A 63 1.07 6.09 -8.64
CA LEU A 63 2.10 6.94 -9.25
C LEU A 63 3.08 7.43 -8.19
N ASP A 64 4.35 7.58 -8.57
CA ASP A 64 5.45 7.97 -7.68
C ASP A 64 5.10 9.20 -6.84
N GLU A 65 4.57 10.25 -7.47
CA GLU A 65 4.21 11.49 -6.76
C GLU A 65 3.06 11.29 -5.77
N GLN A 66 2.08 10.43 -6.09
CA GLN A 66 0.95 10.14 -5.22
C GLN A 66 1.38 9.29 -4.02
N ILE A 67 2.28 8.32 -4.24
CA ILE A 67 2.87 7.50 -3.17
C ILE A 67 3.65 8.40 -2.21
N VAL A 68 4.52 9.27 -2.74
CA VAL A 68 5.29 10.22 -1.91
C VAL A 68 4.35 11.15 -1.14
N GLU A 69 3.32 11.71 -1.79
CA GLU A 69 2.31 12.54 -1.13
C GLU A 69 1.62 11.79 0.03
N ASP A 70 1.24 10.54 -0.20
CA ASP A 70 0.54 9.71 0.79
C ASP A 70 1.43 9.32 1.98
N VAL A 71 2.72 9.11 1.74
CA VAL A 71 3.73 8.90 2.78
C VAL A 71 3.93 10.17 3.60
N MET A 72 4.15 11.31 2.94
CA MET A 72 4.40 12.60 3.61
C MET A 72 3.22 13.07 4.47
N LYS A 73 1.98 12.72 4.10
CA LYS A 73 0.77 13.00 4.89
C LYS A 73 0.66 12.18 6.18
N ARG A 74 1.48 11.13 6.36
CA ARG A 74 1.39 10.16 7.45
C ARG A 74 2.58 10.15 8.39
N LEU A 75 3.68 10.79 7.99
CA LEU A 75 4.78 11.23 8.85
C LEU A 75 4.30 12.39 9.73
#